data_AF-K9B495-F1
#
_entry.id   AF-K9B495-F1
#
_cell.length_a   1.000
_cell.length_b   1.000
_cell.length_c   1.000
_cell.angle_alpha   90.00
_cell.angle_beta   90.00
_cell.angle_gamma   90.00
#
_symmetry.space_group_name_H-M   'P 1'
#
loop_
_entity.id
_entity.type
_entity.pdbx_description
1 polymer ?
#
loop_
_entity_poly.entity_id
_entity_poly.type
_entity_poly.pdbx_seq_one_letter_code
_entity_poly.pdbx_strand_id
1 'polypeptide(L)'
;MKKIFNSFISILIASLIITPFSKAYTPTPVEVANQSGYQIGLGFQPEGAIQISHTGQVLYEFQINNEWPPASMSKLMTMYLVLEAEKEGKLSLNDTIKITDDHYRMSTLPELSNTKLYPGETYTIKELLQICVSASSNAAALILATEVSETRSDFTDKMNAKAKKIGMKHTHYVNPAGASNRLLQNYAPEGYINEE
;
A
#
# COMPACT_ATOMS: atom_id res chain seq x y z
N MET A 1 59.52 32.64 3.96
CA MET A 1 58.44 32.37 4.93
C MET A 1 57.03 32.55 4.37
N LYS A 2 56.67 33.71 3.77
CA LYS A 2 55.31 33.94 3.19
C LYS A 2 54.87 32.93 2.11
N LYS A 3 55.76 32.46 1.23
CA LYS A 3 55.42 31.45 0.20
C LYS A 3 55.09 30.07 0.80
N ILE A 4 55.79 29.65 1.85
CA ILE A 4 55.56 28.38 2.55
C ILE A 4 54.24 28.45 3.33
N PHE A 5 53.96 29.60 3.96
CA PHE A 5 52.69 29.86 4.65
C PHE A 5 51.49 29.83 3.71
N ASN A 6 51.60 30.44 2.52
CA ASN A 6 50.53 30.42 1.52
C ASN A 6 50.32 29.03 0.89
N SER A 7 51.38 28.24 0.69
CA SER A 7 51.25 26.83 0.28
C SER A 7 50.58 25.97 1.36
N PHE A 8 50.87 26.19 2.64
CA PHE A 8 50.22 25.47 3.74
C PHE A 8 48.72 25.80 3.83
N ILE A 9 48.34 27.07 3.71
CA ILE A 9 46.93 27.49 3.67
C ILE A 9 46.20 26.89 2.46
N SER A 10 46.86 26.82 1.30
CA SER A 10 46.25 26.25 0.09
C SER A 10 46.01 24.74 0.21
N ILE A 11 46.92 24.00 0.86
CA ILE A 11 46.77 22.56 1.14
C ILE A 11 45.68 22.32 2.20
N LEU A 12 45.59 23.18 3.23
CA LEU A 12 44.56 23.11 4.25
C LEU A 12 43.16 23.36 3.68
N ILE A 13 43.01 24.36 2.78
CA ILE A 13 41.75 24.66 2.08
C ILE A 13 41.39 23.54 1.10
N ALA A 14 42.37 22.97 0.39
CA ALA A 14 42.13 21.81 -0.49
C ALA A 14 41.71 20.55 0.29
N SER A 15 42.19 20.37 1.52
CA SER A 15 41.79 19.24 2.38
C SER A 15 40.38 19.37 2.98
N LEU A 16 39.85 20.59 3.10
CA LEU A 16 38.48 20.86 3.58
C LEU A 16 37.39 20.59 2.53
N ILE A 17 37.76 20.43 1.26
CA ILE A 17 36.81 20.23 0.14
C ILE A 17 36.53 18.73 -0.11
N ILE A 18 37.27 17.82 0.55
CA ILE A 18 37.16 16.37 0.35
C ILE A 18 36.62 15.66 1.61
N THR A 19 35.68 16.27 2.33
CA THR A 19 34.81 15.42 3.15
C THR A 19 33.80 14.81 2.18
N PRO A 20 33.80 13.49 1.93
CA PRO A 20 32.67 12.89 1.24
C PRO A 20 31.44 13.30 2.04
N PHE A 21 30.37 13.70 1.35
CA PHE A 21 29.05 13.70 1.95
C PHE A 21 28.77 12.26 2.36
N SER A 22 29.24 11.87 3.55
CA SER A 22 28.83 10.63 4.18
C SER A 22 27.33 10.74 4.28
N LYS A 23 26.60 9.85 3.57
CA LYS A 23 25.17 9.71 3.81
C LYS A 23 25.01 9.57 5.31
N ALA A 24 24.23 10.47 5.91
CA ALA A 24 23.93 10.38 7.32
C ALA A 24 23.44 8.96 7.58
N TYR A 25 24.05 8.28 8.53
CA TYR A 25 23.62 6.95 8.91
C TYR A 25 22.19 7.06 9.44
N THR A 26 21.27 6.36 8.79
CA THR A 26 19.88 6.28 9.25
C THR A 26 19.75 5.05 10.15
N PRO A 27 19.49 5.21 11.45
CA PRO A 27 19.33 4.07 12.34
C PRO A 27 18.13 3.24 11.89
N THR A 28 18.22 1.92 12.05
CA THR A 28 17.11 1.02 11.74
C THR A 28 15.98 1.20 12.75
N PRO A 29 14.73 0.80 12.42
CA PRO A 29 13.63 0.78 13.38
C PRO A 29 13.95 0.06 14.71
N VAL A 30 14.68 -1.06 14.66
CA VAL A 30 15.11 -1.78 15.87
C VAL A 30 16.13 -0.98 16.67
N GLU A 31 17.08 -0.31 16.01
CA GLU A 31 18.04 0.57 16.68
C GLU A 31 17.36 1.76 17.34
N VAL A 32 16.41 2.41 16.66
CA VAL A 32 15.59 3.51 17.21
C VAL A 32 14.81 3.07 18.45
N ALA A 33 14.20 1.87 18.39
CA ALA A 33 13.49 1.32 19.53
C ALA A 33 14.45 1.01 20.70
N ASN A 34 15.61 0.40 20.43
CA ASN A 34 16.59 0.07 21.47
C ASN A 34 17.20 1.32 22.12
N GLN A 35 17.44 2.38 21.34
CA GLN A 35 17.86 3.69 21.86
C GLN A 35 16.79 4.33 22.77
N SER A 36 15.51 3.99 22.56
CA SER A 36 14.38 4.44 23.39
C SER A 36 14.15 3.56 24.63
N GLY A 37 15.05 2.60 24.91
CA GLY A 37 14.98 1.73 26.09
C GLY A 37 14.22 0.42 25.89
N TYR A 38 13.77 0.11 24.67
CA TYR A 38 13.24 -1.22 24.35
C TYR A 38 14.39 -2.24 24.21
N GLN A 39 14.07 -3.53 24.31
CA GLN A 39 15.01 -4.64 24.09
C GLN A 39 14.48 -5.53 22.98
N ILE A 40 14.61 -5.06 21.74
CA ILE A 40 14.08 -5.72 20.55
C ILE A 40 15.24 -6.40 19.81
N GLY A 41 15.06 -7.69 19.54
CA GLY A 41 16.01 -8.48 18.75
C GLY A 41 15.93 -8.15 17.25
N LEU A 42 17.00 -8.43 16.52
CA LEU A 42 17.11 -8.20 15.08
C LEU A 42 16.03 -8.91 14.24
N GLY A 43 15.43 -9.99 14.75
CA GLY A 43 14.34 -10.70 14.08
C GLY A 43 13.04 -9.89 13.91
N PHE A 44 12.92 -8.75 14.59
CA PHE A 44 11.79 -7.82 14.43
C PHE A 44 12.12 -6.62 13.53
N GLN A 45 13.27 -6.64 12.86
CA GLN A 45 13.65 -5.62 11.90
C GLN A 45 12.69 -5.68 10.69
N PRO A 46 11.85 -4.65 10.46
CA PRO A 46 10.97 -4.66 9.29
C PRO A 46 11.79 -4.49 8.01
N GLU A 47 11.21 -4.91 6.89
CA GLU A 47 11.77 -4.75 5.54
C GLU A 47 11.80 -3.29 5.08
N GLY A 48 10.89 -2.46 5.59
CA GLY A 48 10.83 -1.04 5.28
C GLY A 48 9.98 -0.27 6.28
N ALA A 49 10.29 1.01 6.45
CA ALA A 49 9.51 1.93 7.26
C ALA A 49 9.67 3.37 6.76
N ILE A 50 8.59 4.14 6.79
CA ILE A 50 8.60 5.56 6.42
C ILE A 50 7.68 6.35 7.34
N GLN A 51 8.11 7.54 7.74
CA GLN A 51 7.23 8.56 8.31
C GLN A 51 7.32 9.80 7.43
N ILE A 52 6.16 10.26 6.97
CA ILE A 52 6.04 11.39 6.06
C ILE A 52 4.94 12.31 6.56
N SER A 53 5.17 13.62 6.51
CA SER A 53 4.14 14.60 6.85
C SER A 53 3.15 14.77 5.69
N HIS A 54 1.99 15.36 5.95
CA HIS A 54 1.01 15.68 4.89
C HIS A 54 1.54 16.63 3.80
N THR A 55 2.63 17.37 4.07
CA THR A 55 3.28 18.22 3.05
C THR A 55 4.18 17.45 2.08
N GLY A 56 4.39 16.15 2.33
CA GLY A 56 5.33 15.32 1.57
C GLY A 56 6.75 15.31 2.14
N GLN A 57 7.04 16.07 3.21
CA GLN A 57 8.35 16.02 3.86
C GLN A 57 8.56 14.68 4.57
N VAL A 58 9.59 13.94 4.17
CA VAL A 58 10.05 12.71 4.84
C VAL A 58 10.70 13.10 6.18
N LEU A 59 10.19 12.52 7.26
CA LEU A 59 10.67 12.71 8.63
C LEU A 59 11.56 11.54 9.08
N TYR A 60 11.32 10.35 8.52
CA TYR A 60 12.08 9.14 8.75
C TYR A 60 11.94 8.20 7.56
N GLU A 61 13.02 7.52 7.17
CA GLU A 61 13.02 6.53 6.10
C GLU A 61 13.95 5.36 6.43
N PHE A 62 13.51 4.15 6.13
CA PHE A 62 14.31 2.94 6.20
C PHE A 62 13.89 2.02 5.06
N GLN A 63 14.80 1.75 4.12
CA GLN A 63 14.59 0.82 2.99
C GLN A 63 13.28 1.06 2.19
N ILE A 64 12.88 2.32 2.02
CA ILE A 64 11.56 2.70 1.49
C ILE A 64 11.31 2.34 0.02
N ASN A 65 12.36 1.94 -0.72
CA ASN A 65 12.27 1.52 -2.11
C ASN A 65 12.37 0.00 -2.28
N ASN A 66 12.46 -0.77 -1.19
CA ASN A 66 12.39 -2.22 -1.27
C ASN A 66 10.96 -2.63 -1.65
N GLU A 67 10.84 -3.44 -2.68
CA GLU A 67 9.57 -4.01 -3.09
C GLU A 67 9.14 -5.08 -2.09
N TRP A 68 7.90 -4.98 -1.61
CA TRP A 68 7.35 -5.91 -0.63
C TRP A 68 5.85 -6.12 -0.86
N PRO A 69 5.32 -7.35 -0.71
CA PRO A 69 3.89 -7.58 -0.84
C PRO A 69 3.09 -6.78 0.19
N PRO A 70 2.19 -5.87 -0.23
CA PRO A 70 1.39 -5.07 0.69
C PRO A 70 0.29 -5.88 1.38
N ALA A 71 0.01 -7.10 0.89
CA ALA A 71 -1.11 -7.93 1.30
C ALA A 71 -2.40 -7.11 1.37
N SER A 72 -3.13 -7.18 2.48
CA SER A 72 -4.41 -6.47 2.62
C SER A 72 -4.31 -4.94 2.59
N MET A 73 -3.12 -4.32 2.68
CA MET A 73 -2.99 -2.88 2.46
C MET A 73 -3.38 -2.47 1.03
N SER A 74 -3.39 -3.40 0.06
CA SER A 74 -3.93 -3.16 -1.29
C SER A 74 -5.37 -2.65 -1.29
N LYS A 75 -6.17 -3.03 -0.29
CA LYS A 75 -7.56 -2.58 -0.15
C LYS A 75 -7.67 -1.07 0.04
N LEU A 76 -6.60 -0.39 0.48
CA LEU A 76 -6.58 1.08 0.55
C LEU A 76 -6.72 1.72 -0.84
N MET A 77 -6.12 1.15 -1.89
CA MET A 77 -6.31 1.62 -3.26
C MET A 77 -7.75 1.37 -3.73
N THR A 78 -8.31 0.21 -3.39
CA THR A 78 -9.71 -0.11 -3.69
C THR A 78 -10.67 0.89 -3.06
N MET A 79 -10.53 1.14 -1.76
CA MET A 79 -11.33 2.15 -1.04
C MET A 79 -11.13 3.55 -1.62
N TYR A 80 -9.89 3.92 -1.95
CA TYR A 80 -9.59 5.21 -2.58
C TYR A 80 -10.35 5.39 -3.90
N LEU A 81 -10.35 4.39 -4.77
CA LEU A 81 -11.04 4.46 -6.07
C LEU A 81 -12.56 4.47 -5.93
N VAL A 82 -13.13 3.78 -4.93
CA VAL A 82 -14.56 3.84 -4.63
C VAL A 82 -14.96 5.24 -4.17
N LEU A 83 -14.19 5.82 -3.23
CA LEU A 83 -14.45 7.18 -2.74
C LEU A 83 -14.20 8.24 -3.82
N GLU A 84 -13.26 8.01 -4.74
CA GLU A 84 -13.06 8.85 -5.91
C GLU A 84 -14.27 8.78 -6.85
N ALA A 85 -14.81 7.57 -7.12
CA ALA A 85 -16.01 7.40 -7.94
C ALA A 85 -17.25 8.05 -7.30
N GLU A 86 -17.39 7.98 -5.97
CA GLU A 86 -18.44 8.68 -5.23
C GLU A 86 -18.33 10.19 -5.36
N LYS A 87 -17.13 10.74 -5.16
CA LYS A 87 -16.86 12.17 -5.34
C LYS A 87 -17.13 12.66 -6.77
N GLU A 88 -16.93 11.78 -7.76
CA GLU A 88 -17.25 12.03 -9.17
C GLU A 88 -18.74 11.84 -9.50
N GLY A 89 -19.58 11.46 -8.53
CA GLY A 89 -21.02 11.27 -8.70
C GLY A 89 -21.41 10.02 -9.48
N LYS A 90 -20.51 9.04 -9.62
CA LYS A 90 -20.76 7.78 -10.34
C LYS A 90 -21.54 6.76 -9.51
N LEU A 91 -21.42 6.86 -8.19
CA LEU A 91 -22.14 6.07 -7.20
C LEU A 91 -22.36 6.92 -5.95
N SER A 92 -23.20 6.45 -5.03
CA SER A 92 -23.46 7.04 -3.73
C SER A 92 -23.08 6.07 -2.62
N LEU A 93 -22.57 6.59 -1.50
CA LEU A 93 -22.31 5.78 -0.31
C LEU A 93 -23.55 5.05 0.24
N ASN A 94 -24.75 5.54 -0.11
CA ASN A 94 -26.02 4.96 0.30
C ASN A 94 -26.60 3.99 -0.75
N ASP A 95 -25.95 3.79 -1.89
CA ASP A 95 -26.36 2.77 -2.85
C ASP A 95 -26.25 1.39 -2.19
N THR A 96 -27.21 0.53 -2.48
CA THR A 96 -27.40 -0.75 -1.78
C THR A 96 -27.17 -1.94 -2.70
N ILE A 97 -26.44 -2.92 -2.19
CA ILE A 97 -26.16 -4.20 -2.84
C ILE A 97 -26.93 -5.30 -2.10
N LYS A 98 -27.76 -6.03 -2.83
CA LYS A 98 -28.40 -7.24 -2.32
C LYS A 98 -27.42 -8.41 -2.42
N ILE A 99 -27.18 -9.08 -1.30
CA ILE A 99 -26.26 -10.22 -1.24
C ILE A 99 -26.89 -11.45 -1.91
N THR A 100 -26.09 -12.11 -2.74
CA THR A 100 -26.46 -13.32 -3.50
C THR A 100 -25.68 -14.53 -2.99
N ASP A 101 -26.02 -15.72 -3.47
CA ASP A 101 -25.23 -16.92 -3.19
C ASP A 101 -23.78 -16.81 -3.68
N ASP A 102 -23.54 -16.03 -4.74
CA ASP A 102 -22.19 -15.79 -5.26
C ASP A 102 -21.35 -14.93 -4.30
N HIS A 103 -21.95 -13.86 -3.77
CA HIS A 103 -21.35 -13.04 -2.73
C HIS A 103 -21.06 -13.85 -1.45
N TYR A 104 -21.97 -14.75 -1.07
CA TYR A 104 -21.74 -15.65 0.06
C TYR A 104 -20.55 -16.57 -0.19
N ARG A 105 -20.49 -17.26 -1.34
CA ARG A 105 -19.34 -18.11 -1.70
C ARG A 105 -18.03 -17.34 -1.66
N MET A 106 -18.00 -16.14 -2.25
CA MET A 106 -16.84 -15.23 -2.22
C MET A 106 -16.41 -14.90 -0.77
N SER A 107 -17.37 -14.65 0.13
CA SER A 107 -17.10 -14.35 1.55
C SER A 107 -16.64 -15.55 2.38
N THR A 108 -16.71 -16.76 1.84
CA THR A 108 -16.35 -18.01 2.52
C THR A 108 -15.15 -18.73 1.90
N LEU A 109 -14.43 -18.09 0.98
CA LEU A 109 -13.19 -18.62 0.43
C LEU A 109 -12.20 -18.96 1.56
N PRO A 110 -11.52 -20.12 1.48
CA PRO A 110 -10.60 -20.57 2.52
C PRO A 110 -9.38 -19.65 2.60
N GLU A 111 -8.78 -19.55 3.79
CA GLU A 111 -7.51 -18.84 4.03
C GLU A 111 -7.54 -17.32 3.79
N LEU A 112 -8.71 -16.77 3.48
CA LEU A 112 -8.92 -15.34 3.26
C LEU A 112 -9.66 -14.70 4.44
N SER A 113 -9.25 -13.48 4.78
CA SER A 113 -9.96 -12.66 5.76
C SER A 113 -11.30 -12.18 5.19
N ASN A 114 -12.40 -12.44 5.89
CA ASN A 114 -13.75 -12.08 5.47
C ASN A 114 -14.72 -12.01 6.65
N THR A 115 -15.78 -11.22 6.45
CA THR A 115 -17.05 -11.37 7.16
C THR A 115 -18.01 -12.10 6.22
N LYS A 116 -18.75 -13.08 6.73
CA LYS A 116 -19.74 -13.81 5.92
C LYS A 116 -20.84 -12.84 5.49
N LEU A 117 -21.18 -12.86 4.21
CA LEU A 117 -22.27 -12.06 3.63
C LEU A 117 -23.43 -13.00 3.30
N TYR A 118 -24.53 -12.96 4.06
CA TYR A 118 -25.61 -13.94 3.89
C TYR A 118 -26.57 -13.55 2.75
N PRO A 119 -26.98 -14.50 1.88
CA PRO A 119 -27.92 -14.22 0.80
C PRO A 119 -29.23 -13.61 1.31
N GLY A 120 -29.70 -12.57 0.63
CA GLY A 120 -30.90 -11.81 1.03
C GLY A 120 -30.62 -10.62 1.95
N GLU A 121 -29.46 -10.54 2.59
CA GLU A 121 -29.01 -9.32 3.26
C GLU A 121 -28.79 -8.19 2.24
N THR A 122 -28.80 -6.96 2.73
CA THR A 122 -28.52 -5.77 1.93
C THR A 122 -27.51 -4.91 2.68
N TYR A 123 -26.47 -4.50 1.96
CA TYR A 123 -25.42 -3.62 2.48
C TYR A 123 -25.32 -2.39 1.61
N THR A 124 -25.10 -1.24 2.23
CA THR A 124 -24.71 -0.02 1.53
C THR A 124 -23.24 -0.07 1.10
N ILE A 125 -22.86 0.73 0.10
CA ILE A 125 -21.45 0.95 -0.26
C ILE A 125 -20.63 1.36 0.98
N LYS A 126 -21.19 2.21 1.85
CA LYS A 126 -20.56 2.62 3.10
C LYS A 126 -20.27 1.45 4.03
N GLU A 127 -21.21 0.52 4.20
CA GLU A 127 -21.03 -0.66 5.04
C GLU A 127 -20.02 -1.64 4.44
N LEU A 128 -20.02 -1.80 3.11
CA LEU A 128 -18.99 -2.58 2.41
C LEU A 128 -17.60 -1.98 2.59
N LEU A 129 -17.44 -0.65 2.49
CA LEU A 129 -16.19 0.04 2.81
C LEU A 129 -15.78 -0.18 4.26
N GLN A 130 -16.73 -0.14 5.19
CA GLN A 130 -16.47 -0.37 6.62
C GLN A 130 -15.90 -1.77 6.87
N ILE A 131 -16.52 -2.83 6.33
CA ILE A 131 -16.01 -4.20 6.51
C ILE A 131 -14.73 -4.46 5.67
N CYS A 132 -14.53 -3.72 4.57
CA CYS A 132 -13.30 -3.76 3.79
C CYS A 132 -12.09 -3.33 4.63
N VAL A 133 -12.22 -2.26 5.42
CA VAL A 133 -11.13 -1.80 6.31
C VAL A 133 -11.10 -2.52 7.66
N SER A 134 -12.25 -2.73 8.32
CA SER A 134 -12.29 -3.26 9.69
C SER A 134 -12.07 -4.76 9.77
N ALA A 135 -12.61 -5.52 8.81
CA ALA A 135 -12.48 -6.97 8.78
C ALA A 135 -11.52 -7.44 7.69
N SER A 136 -10.86 -6.51 6.97
CA SER A 136 -10.04 -6.82 5.81
C SER A 136 -10.76 -7.71 4.78
N SER A 137 -12.07 -7.53 4.63
CA SER A 137 -12.88 -8.46 3.84
C SER A 137 -12.48 -8.43 2.36
N ASN A 138 -12.04 -9.59 1.87
CA ASN A 138 -11.71 -9.79 0.46
C ASN A 138 -12.98 -9.71 -0.39
N ALA A 139 -14.09 -10.30 0.05
CA ALA A 139 -15.36 -10.22 -0.67
C ALA A 139 -15.87 -8.78 -0.81
N ALA A 140 -15.79 -7.97 0.26
CA ALA A 140 -16.16 -6.57 0.18
C ALA A 140 -15.32 -5.79 -0.84
N ALA A 141 -14.00 -6.01 -0.88
CA ALA A 141 -13.12 -5.36 -1.86
C ALA A 141 -13.47 -5.75 -3.31
N LEU A 142 -13.80 -7.02 -3.54
CA LEU A 142 -14.16 -7.52 -4.88
C LEU A 142 -15.55 -7.03 -5.33
N ILE A 143 -16.54 -6.98 -4.43
CA ILE A 143 -17.86 -6.42 -4.71
C ILE A 143 -17.73 -4.93 -5.02
N LEU A 144 -17.03 -4.17 -4.18
CA LEU A 144 -16.78 -2.74 -4.40
C LEU A 144 -16.09 -2.45 -5.74
N ALA A 145 -15.19 -3.33 -6.16
CA ALA A 145 -14.53 -3.19 -7.46
C ALA A 145 -15.53 -3.26 -8.63
N THR A 146 -16.52 -4.15 -8.55
CA THR A 146 -17.56 -4.30 -9.58
C THR A 146 -18.67 -3.25 -9.49
N GLU A 147 -18.75 -2.48 -8.40
CA GLU A 147 -19.62 -1.29 -8.33
C GLU A 147 -18.98 -0.07 -9.01
N VAL A 148 -17.65 -0.06 -9.18
CA VAL A 148 -16.89 1.05 -9.80
C VAL A 148 -16.51 0.78 -11.25
N SER A 149 -16.43 -0.49 -11.64
CA SER A 149 -16.00 -0.96 -12.96
C SER A 149 -16.83 -2.15 -13.42
N GLU A 150 -16.92 -2.36 -14.75
CA GLU A 150 -17.70 -3.46 -15.32
C GLU A 150 -17.15 -4.83 -14.89
N THR A 151 -15.83 -4.99 -14.88
CA THR A 151 -15.18 -6.21 -14.40
C THR A 151 -14.10 -5.90 -13.36
N ARG A 152 -13.68 -6.95 -12.64
CA ARG A 152 -12.52 -6.88 -11.74
C ARG A 152 -11.22 -6.61 -12.49
N SER A 153 -11.09 -7.06 -13.74
CA SER A 153 -9.93 -6.76 -14.58
C SER A 153 -9.86 -5.26 -14.88
N ASP A 154 -10.98 -4.66 -15.27
CA ASP A 154 -11.05 -3.21 -15.53
C ASP A 154 -10.79 -2.39 -14.26
N PHE A 155 -11.22 -2.90 -13.10
CA PHE A 155 -10.87 -2.28 -11.83
C PHE A 155 -9.37 -2.39 -11.53
N THR A 156 -8.75 -3.56 -11.70
CA THR A 156 -7.29 -3.73 -11.52
C THR A 156 -6.51 -2.82 -12.48
N ASP A 157 -6.96 -2.66 -13.73
CA ASP A 157 -6.40 -1.68 -14.67
C ASP A 157 -6.49 -0.26 -14.13
N LYS A 158 -7.63 0.13 -13.54
CA LYS A 158 -7.77 1.44 -12.86
C LYS A 158 -6.84 1.58 -11.67
N MET A 159 -6.60 0.53 -10.88
CA MET A 159 -5.63 0.54 -9.76
C MET A 159 -4.22 0.82 -10.28
N ASN A 160 -3.80 0.13 -11.34
CA ASN A 160 -2.48 0.32 -11.96
C ASN A 160 -2.35 1.68 -12.64
N ALA A 161 -3.39 2.14 -13.33
CA ALA A 161 -3.44 3.48 -13.90
C ALA A 161 -3.35 4.56 -12.81
N LYS A 162 -4.02 4.36 -11.67
CA LYS A 162 -3.93 5.25 -10.52
C LYS A 162 -2.53 5.28 -9.93
N ALA A 163 -1.94 4.11 -9.67
CA ALA A 163 -0.57 3.98 -9.18
C ALA A 163 0.43 4.77 -10.04
N LYS A 164 0.36 4.59 -11.36
CA LYS A 164 1.16 5.35 -12.32
C LYS A 164 0.89 6.86 -12.25
N LYS A 165 -0.39 7.27 -12.20
CA LYS A 165 -0.80 8.68 -12.14
C LYS A 165 -0.28 9.41 -10.90
N ILE A 166 -0.22 8.74 -9.75
CA ILE A 166 0.22 9.33 -8.47
C ILE A 166 1.69 9.04 -8.14
N GLY A 167 2.45 8.46 -9.07
CA GLY A 167 3.90 8.30 -8.95
C GLY A 167 4.37 7.08 -8.15
N MET A 168 3.52 6.07 -7.96
CA MET A 168 3.89 4.78 -7.35
C MET A 168 4.65 3.91 -8.36
N LYS A 169 5.92 4.25 -8.62
CA LYS A 169 6.73 3.66 -9.70
C LYS A 169 7.10 2.18 -9.50
N HIS A 170 7.01 1.68 -8.27
CA HIS A 170 7.38 0.33 -7.86
C HIS A 170 6.15 -0.45 -7.37
N THR A 171 4.99 -0.19 -7.97
CA THR A 171 3.73 -0.81 -7.57
C THR A 171 3.00 -1.34 -8.78
N HIS A 172 2.57 -2.59 -8.65
CA HIS A 172 1.72 -3.29 -9.59
C HIS A 172 0.66 -4.06 -8.80
N TYR A 173 -0.60 -3.88 -9.16
CA TYR A 173 -1.74 -4.57 -8.59
C TYR A 173 -2.20 -5.67 -9.52
N VAL A 174 -2.50 -6.83 -8.95
CA VAL A 174 -3.03 -7.99 -9.69
C VAL A 174 -4.49 -8.28 -9.33
N ASN A 175 -5.00 -7.69 -8.25
CA ASN A 175 -6.41 -7.75 -7.86
C ASN A 175 -6.80 -6.66 -6.83
N PRO A 176 -8.10 -6.45 -6.58
CA PRO A 176 -8.61 -5.45 -5.63
C PRO A 176 -8.37 -5.75 -4.14
N ALA A 177 -7.94 -6.96 -3.79
CA ALA A 177 -7.99 -7.46 -2.42
C ALA A 177 -6.60 -7.64 -1.77
N GLY A 178 -5.54 -7.78 -2.58
CA GLY A 178 -4.17 -8.03 -2.16
C GLY A 178 -3.88 -9.45 -1.68
N ALA A 179 -4.83 -10.37 -1.85
CA ALA A 179 -4.59 -11.80 -1.67
C ALA A 179 -3.89 -12.38 -2.91
N SER A 180 -3.26 -13.54 -2.75
CA SER A 180 -2.79 -14.31 -3.91
C SER A 180 -3.96 -14.65 -4.84
N ASN A 181 -3.78 -14.48 -6.14
CA ASN A 181 -4.84 -14.77 -7.13
C ASN A 181 -5.28 -16.24 -7.07
N ARG A 182 -4.36 -17.16 -6.74
CA ARG A 182 -4.70 -18.56 -6.50
C ARG A 182 -5.76 -18.76 -5.41
N LEU A 183 -5.72 -17.97 -4.34
CA LEU A 183 -6.68 -18.05 -3.24
C LEU A 183 -8.04 -17.44 -3.60
N LEU A 184 -8.06 -16.50 -4.54
CA LEU A 184 -9.29 -15.90 -5.06
C LEU A 184 -10.06 -16.83 -6.00
N GLN A 185 -9.45 -17.93 -6.48
CA GLN A 185 -10.08 -18.93 -7.34
C GLN A 185 -10.76 -18.27 -8.57
N ASN A 186 -12.02 -18.61 -8.86
CA ASN A 186 -12.81 -18.03 -9.95
C ASN A 186 -13.16 -16.53 -9.74
N TYR A 187 -12.76 -15.94 -8.61
CA TYR A 187 -12.94 -14.52 -8.35
C TYR A 187 -11.69 -13.67 -8.64
N ALA A 188 -10.57 -14.30 -9.03
CA ALA A 188 -9.41 -13.57 -9.54
C ALA A 188 -9.78 -12.78 -10.82
N PRO A 189 -9.21 -11.59 -11.05
CA PRO A 189 -9.38 -10.87 -12.31
C PRO A 189 -8.79 -11.67 -13.48
N GLU A 190 -9.59 -11.94 -14.51
CA GLU A 190 -9.18 -12.81 -15.63
C GLU A 190 -7.92 -12.30 -16.35
N GLY A 191 -7.78 -10.99 -16.50
CA GLY A 191 -6.61 -10.36 -17.14
C GLY A 191 -5.32 -10.50 -16.35
N TYR A 192 -5.41 -10.88 -15.06
CA TYR A 192 -4.29 -10.95 -14.13
C TYR A 192 -4.16 -12.34 -13.48
N ILE A 193 -4.90 -13.35 -13.97
CA ILE A 193 -5.04 -14.65 -13.28
C ILE A 193 -3.72 -15.39 -13.06
N ASN A 194 -2.71 -15.12 -13.90
CA ASN A 194 -1.39 -15.74 -13.83
C ASN A 194 -0.33 -14.86 -13.14
N GLU A 195 -0.76 -13.76 -12.53
CA GLU A 195 0.10 -12.80 -11.83
C GLU A 195 -0.13 -12.87 -10.32
N GLU A 196 0.88 -12.48 -9.54
CA GLU A 196 0.90 -12.47 -8.07
C GLU A 196 1.44 -11.15 -7.52
#